data_AF-X7F1T5-F1
#
_entry.id   AF-X7F1T5-F1
#
_cell.length_a   1.000
_cell.length_b   1.000
_cell.length_c   1.000
_cell.angle_alpha   90.00
_cell.angle_beta   90.00
_cell.angle_gamma   90.00
#
_symmetry.space_group_name_H-M   'P 1'
#
loop_
_entity.id
_entity.type
_entity.pdbx_description
1 polymer ?
#
loop_
_entity_poly.entity_id
_entity_poly.type
_entity_poly.pdbx_seq_one_letter_code
_entity_poly.pdbx_strand_id
1 'polypeptide(L)'
;MSENIELIDNVDVVTILLLLRFRARAYAENAKAADDLVEAVLKEAIANPPECSTQSELQEWLLERLVAQGTLKNAVRKWIMTRG
;
A
#
# COMPACT_ATOMS: atom_id res chain seq x y z
N MET A 1 9.43 -6.90 -29.46
CA MET A 1 8.22 -7.63 -29.05
C MET A 1 7.49 -6.69 -28.13
N SER A 2 6.41 -6.08 -28.61
CA SER A 2 5.61 -5.17 -27.78
C SER A 2 4.67 -6.06 -26.97
N GLU A 3 4.97 -6.24 -25.69
CA GLU A 3 4.04 -6.89 -24.77
C GLU A 3 2.77 -6.06 -24.74
N ASN A 4 1.67 -6.65 -25.22
CA ASN A 4 0.32 -6.16 -24.95
C ASN A 4 0.15 -6.25 -23.43
N ILE A 5 0.40 -5.13 -22.75
CA ILE A 5 -0.02 -4.95 -21.36
C ILE A 5 -1.54 -4.96 -21.43
N GLU A 6 -2.17 -6.10 -21.15
CA GLU A 6 -3.61 -6.16 -20.91
C GLU A 6 -3.88 -5.29 -19.67
N LEU A 7 -4.22 -4.04 -19.92
CA LEU A 7 -4.65 -3.10 -18.88
C LEU A 7 -5.89 -3.70 -18.23
N ILE A 8 -5.86 -3.81 -16.89
CA ILE A 8 -7.04 -4.18 -16.13
C ILE A 8 -8.08 -3.04 -16.31
N ASP A 9 -9.00 -3.22 -17.25
CA ASP A 9 -9.97 -2.18 -17.65
C ASP A 9 -11.00 -1.85 -16.55
N ASN A 10 -11.12 -2.70 -15.52
CA ASN A 10 -12.11 -2.55 -14.44
C ASN A 10 -11.52 -2.87 -13.06
N VAL A 11 -10.62 -2.03 -12.56
CA VAL A 11 -10.20 -2.08 -11.15
C VAL A 11 -11.24 -1.35 -10.29
N ASP A 12 -11.84 -2.04 -9.32
CA ASP A 12 -12.66 -1.38 -8.30
C ASP A 12 -11.77 -0.64 -7.28
N VAL A 13 -11.44 0.59 -7.63
CA VAL A 13 -10.60 1.48 -6.82
C VAL A 13 -11.23 1.76 -5.46
N VAL A 14 -12.56 1.84 -5.36
CA VAL A 14 -13.25 2.14 -4.10
C VAL A 14 -13.04 1.00 -3.11
N THR A 15 -13.24 -0.24 -3.56
CA THR A 15 -13.01 -1.44 -2.74
C THR A 15 -11.55 -1.55 -2.32
N ILE A 16 -10.59 -1.29 -3.22
CA ILE A 16 -9.16 -1.29 -2.88
C ILE A 16 -8.83 -0.24 -1.82
N LEU A 17 -9.32 0.99 -1.98
CA LEU A 17 -9.04 2.08 -1.03
C LEU A 17 -9.62 1.78 0.36
N LEU A 18 -10.83 1.22 0.44
CA LEU A 18 -11.43 0.82 1.71
C LEU A 18 -10.62 -0.28 2.40
N LEU A 19 -10.17 -1.28 1.64
CA LEU A 19 -9.32 -2.37 2.12
C LEU A 19 -7.98 -1.87 2.67
N LEU A 20 -7.28 -1.02 1.90
CA LEU A 20 -6.00 -0.45 2.30
C LEU A 20 -6.13 0.43 3.55
N ARG A 21 -7.15 1.30 3.62
CA ARG A 21 -7.42 2.11 4.82
C ARG A 21 -7.73 1.26 6.04
N PHE A 22 -8.57 0.24 5.88
CA PHE A 22 -8.88 -0.69 6.97
C PHE A 22 -7.61 -1.34 7.51
N ARG A 23 -6.73 -1.83 6.62
CA ARG A 23 -5.48 -2.48 7.01
C ARG A 23 -4.46 -1.50 7.60
N ALA A 24 -4.33 -0.29 7.05
CA ALA A 24 -3.40 0.74 7.50
C ALA A 24 -3.59 1.14 8.97
N ARG A 25 -4.84 1.12 9.47
CA ARG A 25 -5.15 1.43 10.87
C ARG A 25 -4.44 0.52 11.87
N ALA A 26 -4.07 -0.69 11.49
CA ALA A 26 -3.30 -1.59 12.37
C ALA A 26 -1.84 -1.14 12.57
N TYR A 27 -1.34 -0.27 11.68
CA TYR A 27 0.06 0.18 11.67
C TYR A 27 0.21 1.68 11.97
N ALA A 28 -0.90 2.40 12.08
CA ALA A 28 -0.93 3.85 12.25
C ALA A 28 -1.53 4.23 13.60
N GLU A 29 -1.08 5.36 14.15
CA GLU A 29 -1.51 5.85 15.46
C GLU A 29 -2.87 6.55 15.46
N ASN A 30 -3.31 7.04 14.30
CA ASN A 30 -4.59 7.71 14.11
C ASN A 30 -5.04 7.60 12.65
N ALA A 31 -6.27 8.04 12.38
CA ALA A 31 -6.88 7.95 11.05
C ALA A 31 -6.06 8.70 9.98
N LYS A 32 -5.55 9.89 10.29
CA LYS A 32 -4.72 10.66 9.36
C LYS A 32 -3.43 9.93 9.02
N ALA A 33 -2.72 9.39 10.01
CA ALA A 33 -1.50 8.64 9.80
C ALA A 33 -1.73 7.35 8.99
N ALA A 34 -2.93 6.77 9.08
CA ALA A 34 -3.35 5.63 8.26
C ALA A 34 -3.57 6.06 6.80
N ASP A 35 -4.27 7.18 6.58
CA ASP A 35 -4.45 7.74 5.24
C ASP A 35 -3.10 8.14 4.59
N ASP A 36 -2.21 8.77 5.35
CA ASP A 36 -0.86 9.14 4.88
C ASP A 36 -0.04 7.89 4.48
N LEU A 37 -0.21 6.76 5.20
CA LEU A 37 0.44 5.49 4.86
C LEU A 37 -0.14 4.90 3.56
N VAL A 38 -1.46 4.92 3.39
CA VAL A 38 -2.11 4.48 2.15
C VAL A 38 -1.66 5.33 0.97
N GLU A 39 -1.62 6.65 1.13
CA GLU A 39 -1.15 7.57 0.09
C GLU A 39 0.30 7.28 -0.32
N ALA A 40 1.18 7.00 0.65
CA ALA A 40 2.58 6.65 0.37
C ALA A 40 2.70 5.36 -0.47
N VAL A 41 1.93 4.33 -0.13
CA VAL A 41 1.90 3.06 -0.88
C VAL A 41 1.37 3.28 -2.30
N LEU A 42 0.30 4.06 -2.46
CA LEU A 42 -0.27 4.35 -3.79
C LEU A 42 0.67 5.18 -4.66
N LYS A 43 1.36 6.18 -4.08
CA LYS A 43 2.39 6.94 -4.79
C LYS A 43 3.53 6.04 -5.27
N GLU A 44 3.96 5.11 -4.42
CA GLU A 44 4.99 4.12 -4.77
C GLU A 44 4.52 3.18 -5.88
N ALA A 45 3.27 2.75 -5.84
CA ALA A 45 2.63 1.90 -6.86
C ALA A 45 2.50 2.61 -8.20
N ILE A 46 2.17 3.91 -8.20
CA ILE A 46 2.12 4.72 -9.43
C ILE A 46 3.53 4.90 -10.01
N ALA A 47 4.53 5.10 -9.15
CA ALA A 47 5.93 5.25 -9.59
C ALA A 47 6.54 3.92 -10.08
N ASN A 48 6.09 2.79 -9.54
CA ASN A 48 6.57 1.45 -9.89
C ASN A 48 5.36 0.52 -10.09
N PRO A 49 4.67 0.63 -11.25
CA PRO A 49 3.47 -0.16 -11.50
C PRO A 49 3.78 -1.65 -11.48
N PRO A 50 3.01 -2.46 -10.75
CA PRO A 50 3.17 -3.91 -10.80
C PRO A 50 2.61 -4.49 -12.10
N GLU A 51 3.19 -5.60 -12.53
CA GLU A 51 2.59 -6.47 -13.54
C GLU A 51 1.53 -7.33 -12.85
N CYS A 52 0.30 -6.83 -12.80
CA CYS A 52 -0.87 -7.57 -12.32
C CYS A 52 -1.83 -7.82 -13.48
N SER A 53 -2.34 -9.05 -13.57
CA SER A 53 -3.35 -9.48 -14.55
C SER A 53 -4.76 -9.47 -13.96
N THR A 54 -4.88 -9.43 -12.62
CA THR A 54 -6.18 -9.42 -11.92
C THR A 54 -6.24 -8.39 -10.79
N GLN A 55 -7.46 -8.00 -10.40
CA GLN A 55 -7.67 -7.14 -9.22
C GLN A 55 -7.16 -7.80 -7.93
N SER A 56 -7.29 -9.12 -7.79
CA SER A 56 -6.82 -9.84 -6.60
C SER A 56 -5.30 -9.77 -6.46
N GLU A 57 -4.57 -9.92 -7.56
CA GLU A 57 -3.10 -9.76 -7.57
C GLU A 57 -2.71 -8.32 -7.20
N LEU A 58 -3.39 -7.32 -7.75
CA LEU A 58 -3.15 -5.92 -7.40
C LEU A 58 -3.42 -5.65 -5.91
N GLN A 59 -4.51 -6.20 -5.37
CA GLN A 59 -4.85 -6.08 -3.95
C GLN A 59 -3.78 -6.70 -3.05
N GLU A 60 -3.37 -7.93 -3.35
CA GLU A 60 -2.33 -8.63 -2.60
C GLU A 60 -1.02 -7.85 -2.62
N TRP A 61 -0.58 -7.43 -3.79
CA TRP A 61 0.64 -6.66 -3.95
C TRP A 61 0.62 -5.33 -3.19
N LEU A 62 -0.49 -4.58 -3.25
CA LEU A 62 -0.64 -3.33 -2.51
C LEU A 62 -0.66 -3.56 -0.99
N LEU A 63 -1.28 -4.65 -0.53
CA LEU A 63 -1.30 -5.02 0.89
C LEU A 63 0.09 -5.39 1.40
N GLU A 64 0.87 -6.15 0.63
CA GLU A 64 2.26 -6.49 0.98
C GLU A 64 3.12 -5.24 1.16
N ARG A 65 3.03 -4.28 0.22
CA ARG A 65 3.75 -3.00 0.35
C ARG A 65 3.31 -2.19 1.56
N LEU A 66 2.00 -2.16 1.84
CA LEU A 66 1.48 -1.49 3.03
C LEU A 66 2.01 -2.10 4.32
N VAL A 67 2.07 -3.44 4.40
CA VAL A 67 2.62 -4.13 5.57
C VAL A 67 4.11 -3.85 5.73
N ALA A 68 4.89 -3.90 4.65
CA ALA A 68 6.31 -3.60 4.65
C ALA A 68 6.59 -2.16 5.13
N GLN A 69 5.91 -1.17 4.54
CA GLN A 69 6.05 0.24 4.95
C GLN A 69 5.60 0.47 6.40
N GLY A 70 4.46 -0.08 6.80
CA GLY A 70 3.93 0.06 8.16
C GLY A 70 4.86 -0.54 9.21
N THR A 71 5.43 -1.72 8.92
CA THR A 71 6.39 -2.39 9.82
C THR A 71 7.69 -1.59 9.94
N LEU A 72 8.23 -1.11 8.82
CA LEU A 72 9.44 -0.29 8.82
C LEU A 72 9.24 1.01 9.62
N LYS A 73 8.13 1.73 9.39
CA LYS A 73 7.80 2.96 10.12
C LYS A 73 7.73 2.73 11.62
N ASN A 74 7.11 1.62 12.04
CA ASN A 74 7.03 1.25 13.45
C ASN A 74 8.38 0.86 14.04
N ALA A 75 9.22 0.14 13.29
CA ALA A 75 10.58 -0.22 13.73
C ALA A 75 11.46 1.02 13.93
N VAL A 76 11.44 1.96 12.97
CA VAL A 76 12.18 3.23 13.06
C VAL A 76 11.71 4.04 14.26
N ARG A 77 10.39 4.17 14.48
CA ARG A 77 9.83 4.87 15.63
C ARG A 77 10.30 4.28 16.96
N LYS A 78 10.23 2.95 17.11
CA LYS A 78 10.72 2.26 18.32
C LYS A 78 12.20 2.52 18.55
N TRP A 79 13.01 2.44 17.49
CA TRP A 79 14.45 2.69 17.57
C TRP A 79 14.76 4.12 18.06
N ILE A 80 14.07 5.14 17.56
CA ILE A 80 14.21 6.54 18.01
C ILE A 80 13.88 6.66 19.49
N MET A 81 12.76 6.08 19.94
CA MET A 81 12.32 6.13 21.34
C MET A 81 13.25 5.39 22.30
N THR A 82 14.02 4.40 21.83
CA THR A 82 15.02 3.69 22.66
C THR A 82 16.35 4.42 22.78
N ARG A 83 16.60 5.44 21.97
CA ARG A 83 17.89 6.17 21.93
C ARG A 83 17.82 7.63 22.38
N GLY A 84 16.61 8.18 22.58
CA GLY A 84 16.38 9.51 23.14
C GLY A 84 16.06 9.42 24.62
#